data_AF-A0A1Y4MFS7-F1
#
_entry.id   AF-A0A1Y4MFS7-F1
#
_cell.length_a   1.000
_cell.length_b   1.000
_cell.length_c   1.000
_cell.angle_alpha   90.00
_cell.angle_beta   90.00
_cell.angle_gamma   90.00
#
_symmetry.space_group_name_H-M   'P 1'
#
loop_
_entity.id
_entity.type
_entity.pdbx_description
1 polymer ?
#
loop_
_entity_poly.entity_id
_entity_poly.type
_entity_poly.pdbx_seq_one_letter_code
_entity_poly.pdbx_strand_id
1 'polypeptide(L)' 'MKDIVEIRWHGRGGQGAKTASLLLADAAFNTGKYVQ' A
#
# COMPACT_ATOMS: atom_id res chain seq x y z
N MET A 1 -12.19 2.39 14.19
CA MET A 1 -11.92 2.71 12.75
C MET A 1 -11.09 3.98 12.53
N LYS A 2 -10.80 4.81 13.55
CA LYS A 2 -10.05 6.06 13.36
C LYS A 2 -8.54 5.89 13.06
N ASP A 3 -7.98 4.70 13.24
CA ASP A 3 -6.52 4.47 13.20
C ASP A 3 -6.01 3.76 11.94
N ILE A 4 -6.87 3.54 10.94
CA ILE A 4 -6.50 2.89 9.67
C ILE A 4 -6.48 3.94 8.56
N VAL A 5 -5.38 3.97 7.80
CA VAL A 5 -5.25 4.77 6.59
C VAL A 5 -5.54 3.88 5.39
N GLU A 6 -6.61 4.14 4.67
CA GLU A 6 -6.98 3.40 3.45
C GLU A 6 -6.53 4.16 2.20
N ILE A 7 -5.83 3.47 1.30
CA ILE A 7 -5.29 4.05 0.06
C ILE A 7 -5.81 3.25 -1.12
N ARG A 8 -6.38 3.94 -2.11
CA ARG A 8 -6.86 3.34 -3.36
C ARG A 8 -5.95 3.73 -4.53
N TRP A 9 -5.39 2.72 -5.17
CA TRP A 9 -4.55 2.89 -6.35
C TRP A 9 -5.40 2.83 -7.63
N HIS A 10 -5.12 3.72 -8.56
CA HIS A 10 -5.68 3.69 -9.91
C HIS A 10 -4.53 3.71 -10.92
N GLY A 11 -4.54 2.77 -11.86
CA GLY A 11 -3.54 2.69 -12.91
C GLY A 11 -3.94 1.69 -13.98
N ARG A 12 -3.37 1.83 -15.17
CA ARG A 12 -3.50 0.86 -16.27
C ARG A 12 -2.55 -0.32 -16.05
N GLY A 13 -2.84 -1.44 -16.69
CA GLY A 13 -1.94 -2.60 -16.71
C GLY A 13 -0.53 -2.19 -17.15
N GLY A 14 0.49 -2.63 -16.40
CA GLY A 14 1.89 -2.28 -16.66
C GLY A 14 2.38 -0.95 -16.05
N GLN A 15 1.51 -0.11 -15.48
CA GLN A 15 1.92 1.15 -14.83
C GLN A 15 2.43 0.98 -13.39
N GLY A 16 2.48 -0.26 -12.89
CA GLY A 16 3.07 -0.55 -11.58
C GLY A 16 2.19 -0.22 -10.37
N ALA A 17 0.87 0.03 -10.53
CA ALA A 17 -0.03 0.29 -9.39
C ALA A 17 0.02 -0.82 -8.32
N LYS A 18 0.07 -2.09 -8.75
CA LYS A 18 0.24 -3.23 -7.83
C LYS A 18 1.61 -3.22 -7.14
N THR A 19 2.68 -2.97 -7.90
CA THR A 19 4.05 -2.94 -7.38
C THR A 19 4.23 -1.82 -6.35
N ALA A 20 3.69 -0.63 -6.62
CA ALA A 20 3.72 0.49 -5.69
C ALA A 20 2.92 0.20 -4.41
N SER A 21 1.76 -0.46 -4.52
CA SER A 21 0.98 -0.90 -3.36
C SER A 21 1.75 -1.89 -2.48
N LEU A 22 2.44 -2.86 -3.10
CA LEU A 22 3.27 -3.83 -2.38
C LEU A 22 4.47 -3.16 -1.71
N LEU A 23 5.16 -2.26 -2.42
CA LEU A 23 6.30 -1.50 -1.88
C LEU A 23 5.90 -0.65 -0.66
N LEU A 24 4.73 0.01 -0.72
CA LEU A 24 4.21 0.76 0.42
C LEU A 24 3.89 -0.15 1.60
N ALA A 25 3.28 -1.32 1.35
CA ALA A 25 2.98 -2.29 2.39
C ALA A 25 4.25 -2.81 3.07
N ASP A 26 5.29 -3.16 2.31
CA ASP A 26 6.58 -3.60 2.84
C ASP A 26 7.26 -2.50 3.67
N ALA A 27 7.26 -1.26 3.17
CA ALA A 27 7.82 -0.13 3.90
C ALA A 27 7.07 0.12 5.21
N ALA A 28 5.74 0.12 5.20
CA ALA A 28 4.92 0.30 6.41
C ALA A 28 5.13 -0.85 7.41
N PHE A 29 5.17 -2.10 6.93
CA PHE A 29 5.42 -3.27 7.76
C PHE A 29 6.79 -3.19 8.45
N ASN A 30 7.84 -2.81 7.72
CA ASN A 30 9.18 -2.62 8.28
C ASN A 30 9.28 -1.48 9.32
N THR A 31 8.28 -0.60 9.39
CA THR A 31 8.16 0.43 10.44
C THR A 31 7.26 0.00 11.60
N GLY A 32 6.88 -1.27 11.68
CA GLY A 32 6.06 -1.83 12.76
C GLY A 32 4.56 -1.57 12.62
N LYS A 33 4.07 -1.28 11.41
CA LYS A 33 2.64 -1.07 11.13
C LYS A 33 1.99 -2.36 10.64
N TYR A 34 0.68 -2.48 10.88
CA TYR A 34 -0.14 -3.53 10.28
C TYR A 34 -0.62 -3.08 8.89
N VAL A 35 -0.65 -4.01 7.93
CA VAL A 35 -0.98 -3.77 6.51
C VAL A 35 -1.95 -4.85 6.00
N GLN A 36 -2.72 -4.49 4.96
CA GLN A 36 -3.68 -5.35 4.27
C GLN A 36 -3.64 -5.09 2.75
#